data_AF-A0A9E5NLF0-F1
#
_entry.id   AF-A0A9E5NLF0-F1
#
_cell.length_a   1.000
_cell.length_b   1.000
_cell.length_c   1.000
_cell.angle_alpha   90.00
_cell.angle_beta   90.00
_cell.angle_gamma   90.00
#
_symmetry.space_group_name_H-M   'P 1'
#
loop_
_entity.id
_entity.type
_entity.pdbx_description
1 polymer ?
#
loop_
_entity_poly.entity_id
_entity_poly.type
_entity_poly.pdbx_seq_one_letter_code
_entity_poly.pdbx_strand_id
1 'polypeptide(L)' 'EHDYRCPPEQSEQFYAVLKASGCVVEMLRFPNSPHGGAIEGAPIVRRAQNEALLDWMNRYVLGIEPDEEEQ' A
#
# COMPACT_ATOMS: atom_id res chain seq x y z
N GLU A 1 0.19 9.82 8.32
CA GLU A 1 1.16 10.19 7.27
C GLU A 1 1.50 11.67 7.42
N HIS A 2 2.68 12.09 6.95
CA HIS A 2 3.09 13.50 6.86
C HIS A 2 3.36 13.89 5.39
N ASP A 3 2.56 13.37 4.48
CA ASP A 3 2.51 13.84 3.10
C ASP A 3 1.64 15.10 3.03
N TYR A 4 2.28 16.26 3.03
CA TYR A 4 1.59 17.55 2.89
C TYR A 4 1.38 17.98 1.44
N ARG A 5 1.98 17.27 0.47
CA ARG A 5 1.79 17.54 -0.97
C ARG A 5 0.55 16.83 -1.48
N CYS A 6 0.35 15.59 -1.04
CA CYS A 6 -0.82 14.76 -1.27
C CYS A 6 -1.34 14.26 0.08
N PRO A 7 -2.21 15.04 0.76
CA PRO A 7 -2.74 14.66 2.07
C PRO A 7 -3.39 13.27 2.08
N PRO A 8 -3.27 12.52 3.21
CA PRO A 8 -3.78 11.15 3.35
C PRO A 8 -5.25 10.98 2.97
N GLU A 9 -6.05 12.03 3.19
CA GLU A 9 -7.48 12.08 2.88
C GLU A 9 -7.78 11.81 1.40
N GLN A 10 -6.86 12.13 0.47
CA GLN A 10 -7.05 11.84 -0.95
C GLN A 10 -7.14 10.34 -1.21
N SER A 11 -6.20 9.57 -0.64
CA SER A 11 -6.18 8.11 -0.74
C SER A 11 -7.32 7.47 0.06
N GLU A 12 -7.65 8.01 1.23
CA GLU A 12 -8.77 7.52 2.06
C GLU A 12 -10.12 7.64 1.36
N GLN A 13 -10.40 8.78 0.72
CA GLN A 13 -11.63 8.97 -0.05
C GLN A 13 -11.72 8.00 -1.22
N PHE A 14 -10.62 7.79 -1.95
CA PHE A 14 -10.60 6.86 -3.08
C PHE A 14 -10.76 5.40 -2.61
N TYR A 15 -10.05 5.01 -1.55
CA TYR A 15 -10.20 3.69 -0.93
C TYR A 15 -11.65 3.42 -0.50
N ALA A 16 -12.29 4.39 0.17
CA ALA A 16 -13.67 4.26 0.62
C ALA A 16 -14.64 4.04 -0.54
N VAL A 17 -14.48 4.78 -1.64
CA VAL A 17 -15.32 4.63 -2.85
C VAL A 17 -15.10 3.28 -3.53
N LEU A 18 -13.83 2.85 -3.71
CA LEU A 18 -13.51 1.54 -4.27
C LEU A 18 -14.12 0.42 -3.42
N LYS A 19 -13.99 0.51 -2.10
CA LYS A 19 -14.52 -0.48 -1.17
C LYS A 19 -16.05 -0.54 -1.22
N ALA A 20 -16.72 0.62 -1.21
CA ALA A 20 -18.18 0.71 -1.33
C ALA A 20 -18.70 0.19 -2.67
N SER A 21 -17.87 0.26 -3.73
CA SER A 21 -18.20 -0.23 -5.07
C SER A 21 -17.93 -1.73 -5.27
N GLY A 22 -17.46 -2.44 -4.24
CA GLY A 22 -17.15 -3.87 -4.32
C GLY A 22 -15.87 -4.21 -5.07
N CYS A 23 -14.99 -3.23 -5.31
CA CYS A 23 -13.67 -3.50 -5.90
C CYS A 23 -12.77 -4.26 -4.92
N VAL A 24 -11.90 -5.13 -5.45
CA VAL A 24 -10.78 -5.68 -4.69
C VAL A 24 -9.81 -4.54 -4.43
N VAL A 25 -9.63 -4.17 -3.17
CA VAL A 25 -8.80 -3.02 -2.78
C VAL A 25 -8.20 -3.22 -1.38
N GLU A 26 -6.93 -2.82 -1.25
CA GLU A 26 -6.17 -2.76 -0.01
C GLU A 26 -5.52 -1.37 0.11
N MET A 27 -5.33 -0.88 1.34
CA MET A 27 -4.68 0.41 1.61
C MET A 27 -3.66 0.24 2.74
N LEU A 28 -2.39 0.43 2.40
CA LEU A 28 -1.28 0.44 3.35
C LEU A 28 -1.01 1.86 3.84
N ARG A 29 -0.84 2.02 5.16
CA ARG A 29 -0.75 3.31 5.84
C ARG A 29 0.57 3.42 6.60
N PHE A 30 1.29 4.52 6.42
CA PHE A 30 2.59 4.74 7.07
C PHE A 30 2.60 6.00 7.95
N PRO A 31 2.48 5.87 9.29
CA PRO A 31 2.56 7.00 10.20
C PRO A 31 3.83 7.83 9.99
N ASN A 32 3.69 9.16 10.04
CA ASN A 32 4.79 10.12 9.89
C ASN A 32 5.61 10.07 8.57
N SER A 33 5.23 9.22 7.61
CA SER A 33 5.94 9.11 6.33
C SER A 33 5.73 10.35 5.45
N PRO A 34 6.79 10.95 4.86
CA PRO A 34 6.66 12.09 3.95
C PRO A 34 6.18 11.66 2.55
N HIS A 35 5.96 12.62 1.65
CA HIS A 35 5.61 12.37 0.25
C HIS A 35 6.60 11.40 -0.44
N GLY A 36 7.89 11.56 -0.17
CA GLY A 36 8.96 10.72 -0.71
C GLY A 36 9.18 9.40 0.05
N GLY A 37 8.29 9.00 0.98
CA GLY A 37 8.52 7.90 1.92
C GLY A 37 8.93 6.57 1.30
N ALA A 38 8.53 6.32 0.06
CA ALA A 38 8.93 5.13 -0.71
C ALA A 38 10.42 5.08 -1.07
N ILE A 39 11.08 6.23 -1.14
CA ILE A 39 12.46 6.37 -1.62
C ILE A 39 13.37 6.77 -0.44
N GLU A 40 12.97 7.78 0.32
CA GLU A 40 13.76 8.39 1.40
C GLU A 40 13.25 8.06 2.80
N GLY A 41 12.16 7.29 2.91
CA GLY A 41 11.62 6.87 4.21
C GLY A 41 12.55 5.92 4.97
N ALA A 42 12.20 5.65 6.24
CA ALA A 42 12.93 4.70 7.07
C ALA A 42 13.04 3.33 6.35
N PRO A 43 14.18 2.62 6.44
CA PRO A 43 14.37 1.35 5.74
C PRO A 43 13.25 0.32 5.98
N ILE A 44 12.71 0.28 7.20
CA ILE A 44 11.58 -0.60 7.55
C ILE A 44 10.28 -0.25 6.79
N VAL A 45 9.99 1.05 6.61
CA VAL A 45 8.82 1.51 5.85
C VAL A 45 8.97 1.15 4.38
N ARG A 46 10.15 1.40 3.81
CA ARG A 46 10.46 1.07 2.41
C ARG A 46 10.37 -0.43 2.15
N ARG A 47 10.87 -1.25 3.07
CA ARG A 47 10.77 -2.71 2.97
C ARG A 47 9.31 -3.15 2.99
N ALA A 48 8.53 -2.72 3.99
CA ALA A 48 7.11 -3.08 4.10
C ALA A 48 6.29 -2.65 2.87
N GLN A 49 6.57 -1.46 2.32
CA GLN A 49 5.93 -1.01 1.08
C GLN A 49 6.30 -1.91 -0.12
N ASN A 50 7.57 -2.24 -0.28
CA ASN A 50 8.03 -3.10 -1.38
C ASN A 50 7.47 -4.51 -1.27
N GLU A 51 7.41 -5.08 -0.07
CA GLU A 51 6.80 -6.38 0.20
C GLU A 51 5.32 -6.37 -0.20
N ALA A 52 4.56 -5.37 0.23
CA ALA A 52 3.14 -5.24 -0.13
C ALA A 52 2.92 -5.00 -1.64
N LEU A 53 3.79 -4.23 -2.29
CA LEU A 53 3.71 -4.01 -3.74
C LEU A 53 3.97 -5.30 -4.52
N LEU A 54 5.00 -6.06 -4.14
CA LEU A 54 5.34 -7.32 -4.79
C LEU A 54 4.23 -8.35 -4.58
N ASP A 55 3.71 -8.48 -3.36
CA ASP A 55 2.57 -9.35 -3.06
C ASP A 55 1.35 -9.02 -3.94
N TRP A 56 0.97 -7.74 -4.04
CA TRP A 56 -0.16 -7.33 -4.88
C TRP A 56 0.05 -7.67 -6.36
N MET A 57 1.24 -7.43 -6.89
CA MET A 57 1.58 -7.75 -8.28
C MET A 57 1.60 -9.26 -8.53
N ASN A 58 2.12 -10.03 -7.58
CA ASN A 58 2.11 -11.49 -7.65
C ASN A 58 0.68 -12.03 -7.73
N ARG A 59 -0.20 -11.61 -6.81
CA ARG A 59 -1.60 -12.06 -6.75
C ARG A 59 -2.40 -11.69 -7.99
N TYR A 60 -2.30 -10.44 -8.47
CA TYR A 60 -3.27 -9.92 -9.45
C TYR A 60 -2.71 -9.66 -10.85
N VAL A 61 -1.39 -9.68 -11.04
CA VAL A 61 -0.77 -9.45 -12.36
C VAL A 61 -0.08 -10.72 -12.88
N LEU A 62 0.67 -11.41 -12.01
CA LEU A 62 1.42 -12.60 -12.40
C LEU A 62 0.68 -13.92 -12.13
N GLY A 63 -0.38 -13.90 -11.31
CA GLY A 63 -1.13 -15.11 -10.93
C GLY A 63 -0.28 -16.08 -10.09
N ILE A 64 0.66 -15.54 -9.32
CA ILE A 64 1.47 -16.30 -8.37
C ILE A 64 0.68 -16.32 -7.06
N GLU A 65 0.25 -17.52 -6.66
CA GLU A 65 -0.40 -17.73 -5.38
C GLU A 65 0.59 -17.47 -4.23
N PRO A 66 0.16 -16.86 -3.11
CA PRO A 66 1.01 -16.70 -1.95
C PRO A 66 1.43 -18.08 -1.40
N ASP A 67 2.70 -18.22 -1.00
CA ASP A 67 3.18 -19.44 -0.35
C ASP A 67 2.35 -19.70 0.92
N GLU A 68 1.78 -20.91 1.03
CA GLU A 68 0.92 -21.30 2.15
C GLU A 68 1.68 -21.39 3.50
N GLU A 69 3.00 -21.21 3.52
CA GLU A 69 3.86 -21.45 4.69
C GLU A 69 3.98 -20.28 5.68
N GLU A 70 3.45 -19.08 5.41
CA GLU A 70 3.55 -17.92 6.30
C GLU A 70 2.21 -17.46 6.95
N GLN A 71 1.24 -18.37 7.13
CA GLN A 71 0.05 -18.13 7.98
C GLN A 71 0.21 -18.61 9.42
#